data_AF-A0A969S6J8-F1
#
_entry.id   AF-A0A969S6J8-F1
#
_cell.length_a   1.000
_cell.length_b   1.000
_cell.length_c   1.000
_cell.angle_alpha   90.00
_cell.angle_beta   90.00
_cell.angle_gamma   90.00
#
_symmetry.space_group_name_H-M   'P 1'
#
loop_
_entity.id
_entity.type
_entity.pdbx_description
1 polymer ?
#
loop_
_entity_poly.entity_id
_entity_poly.type
_entity_poly.pdbx_seq_one_letter_code
_entity_poly.pdbx_strand_id
1 'polypeptide(L)'
;MKQAVFAWDAINTEWNRWVVGFNQDRQESLFAGFGIPKIDWQTLAIYLIIGAFVAGGSVGLFLLLIEYRNRKPPVIAAFERFCAQMARQGLTRQLHEGPVDFLARIKQAQPANYRDAKTVIDAYVKIRYAPASKLSVADFLRVVRAFRVWR
;
A
#
# COMPACT_ATOMS: atom_id res chain seq x y z
N MET A 1 -45.93 -34.02 -15.63
CA MET A 1 -46.16 -32.64 -15.13
C MET A 1 -46.60 -32.56 -13.65
N LYS A 2 -47.32 -33.54 -13.07
CA LYS A 2 -47.77 -33.49 -11.66
C LYS A 2 -46.66 -33.65 -10.59
N GLN A 3 -45.57 -34.36 -10.92
CA GLN A 3 -44.46 -34.61 -9.97
C GLN A 3 -43.66 -33.36 -9.60
N ALA A 4 -43.54 -32.39 -10.52
CA ALA A 4 -42.82 -31.14 -10.28
C ALA A 4 -43.55 -30.23 -9.29
N VAL A 5 -44.89 -30.26 -9.30
CA VAL A 5 -45.73 -29.47 -8.38
C VAL A 5 -45.58 -29.99 -6.95
N PHE A 6 -45.61 -31.32 -6.76
CA PHE A 6 -45.40 -31.91 -5.42
C PHE A 6 -43.98 -31.71 -4.88
N ALA A 7 -42.96 -31.72 -5.75
CA ALA A 7 -41.60 -31.40 -5.34
C ALA A 7 -41.47 -29.93 -4.91
N TRP A 8 -42.11 -29.02 -5.63
CA TRP A 8 -42.15 -27.60 -5.28
C TRP A 8 -42.89 -27.34 -3.98
N ASP A 9 -44.03 -28.00 -3.76
CA ASP A 9 -44.80 -27.90 -2.51
C ASP A 9 -44.03 -28.46 -1.31
N ALA A 10 -43.28 -29.55 -1.49
CA ALA A 10 -42.43 -30.11 -0.43
C ALA A 10 -41.31 -29.13 -0.03
N ILE A 11 -40.65 -28.51 -1.02
CA ILE A 11 -39.63 -27.48 -0.77
C ILE A 11 -40.24 -26.27 -0.07
N ASN A 12 -41.40 -25.80 -0.52
CA ASN A 12 -42.08 -24.64 0.06
C ASN A 12 -42.53 -24.92 1.51
N THR A 13 -42.99 -26.14 1.79
CA THR A 13 -43.41 -26.55 3.13
C THR A 13 -42.23 -26.66 4.10
N GLU A 14 -41.10 -27.21 3.65
CA GLU A 14 -39.87 -27.26 4.44
C GLU A 14 -39.26 -25.88 4.66
N TRP A 15 -39.26 -25.02 3.64
CA TRP A 15 -38.85 -23.63 3.78
C TRP A 15 -39.72 -22.89 4.80
N ASN A 16 -41.04 -23.01 4.69
CA ASN A 16 -41.96 -22.34 5.60
C ASN A 16 -41.79 -22.85 7.04
N ARG A 17 -41.58 -24.16 7.23
CA ARG A 17 -41.27 -24.75 8.54
C ARG A 17 -39.92 -24.30 9.08
N TRP A 18 -38.94 -24.09 8.21
CA TRP A 18 -37.61 -23.62 8.57
C TRP A 18 -37.62 -22.14 8.97
N VAL A 19 -38.32 -21.29 8.23
CA VAL A 19 -38.46 -19.85 8.51
C VAL A 19 -39.32 -19.59 9.74
N VAL A 20 -40.49 -20.24 9.85
CA VAL A 20 -41.40 -20.06 10.99
C VAL A 20 -40.88 -20.75 12.25
N GLY A 21 -40.14 -21.85 12.09
CA GLY A 21 -39.55 -22.62 13.18
C GLY A 21 -38.12 -22.23 13.55
N PHE A 22 -37.65 -21.04 13.13
CA PHE A 22 -36.38 -20.46 13.55
C PHE A 22 -36.52 -19.95 15.00
N ASN A 23 -36.71 -20.89 15.92
CA ASN A 23 -36.86 -20.64 17.34
C ASN A 23 -35.48 -20.67 18.02
N GLN A 24 -35.34 -19.89 19.10
CA GLN A 24 -34.10 -19.64 19.83
C GLN A 24 -33.33 -20.92 20.24
N ASP A 25 -34.05 -22.04 20.43
CA ASP A 25 -33.49 -23.36 20.76
C ASP A 25 -32.57 -23.93 19.67
N ARG A 26 -32.80 -23.62 18.38
CA ARG A 26 -31.91 -24.09 17.30
C ARG A 26 -30.60 -23.30 17.24
N GLN A 27 -30.63 -22.02 17.59
CA GLN A 27 -29.41 -21.23 17.71
C GLN A 27 -28.49 -21.83 18.78
N GLU A 28 -29.02 -22.24 19.93
CA GLU A 28 -28.24 -22.90 20.99
C GLU A 28 -27.60 -24.23 20.54
N SER A 29 -28.32 -25.04 19.74
CA SER A 29 -27.82 -26.35 19.26
C SER A 29 -26.63 -26.26 18.28
N LEU A 30 -26.53 -25.17 17.51
CA LEU A 30 -25.42 -24.97 16.58
C LEU A 30 -24.12 -24.60 17.32
N PHE A 31 -24.22 -23.85 18.42
CA PHE A 31 -23.06 -23.47 19.24
C PHE A 31 -22.64 -24.56 20.23
N ALA A 32 -23.57 -25.45 20.61
CA ALA A 32 -23.25 -26.62 21.44
C ALA A 32 -22.21 -27.55 20.78
N GLY A 33 -22.23 -27.69 19.45
CA GLY A 33 -21.23 -28.47 18.71
C GLY A 33 -19.81 -27.89 18.74
N PHE A 34 -19.66 -26.59 19.02
CA PHE A 34 -18.38 -25.90 19.19
C PHE A 34 -17.95 -25.78 20.66
N GLY A 35 -18.69 -26.39 21.60
CA GLY A 35 -18.37 -26.38 23.03
C GLY A 35 -18.66 -25.04 23.73
N ILE A 36 -19.48 -24.16 23.13
CA ILE A 36 -19.82 -22.86 23.73
C ILE A 36 -21.18 -22.99 24.44
N PRO A 37 -21.23 -22.91 25.79
CA PRO A 37 -22.49 -23.00 26.52
C PRO A 37 -23.37 -21.77 26.25
N LYS A 38 -24.68 -21.99 26.18
CA LYS A 38 -25.78 -21.00 26.02
C LYS A 38 -25.31 -19.56 25.79
N ILE A 39 -25.05 -19.24 24.52
CA ILE A 39 -24.70 -17.88 24.11
C ILE A 39 -25.98 -17.03 24.18
N ASP A 40 -26.02 -16.11 25.13
CA ASP A 40 -27.00 -15.02 25.10
C ASP A 40 -26.77 -14.17 23.84
N TRP A 41 -27.85 -13.62 23.27
CA TRP A 41 -27.77 -12.84 22.02
C TRP A 41 -26.84 -11.63 22.16
N GLN A 42 -26.70 -11.09 23.38
CA GLN A 42 -25.74 -10.05 23.72
C GLN A 42 -24.30 -10.52 23.56
N THR A 43 -24.00 -11.73 24.02
CA THR A 43 -22.66 -12.35 23.90
C THR A 43 -22.32 -12.63 22.44
N LEU A 44 -23.30 -13.09 21.63
CA LEU A 44 -23.11 -13.25 20.18
C LEU A 44 -22.80 -11.90 19.51
N ALA A 45 -23.54 -10.85 19.84
CA ALA A 45 -23.32 -9.52 19.30
C ALA A 45 -21.93 -8.99 19.65
N ILE A 46 -21.46 -9.20 20.88
CA ILE A 46 -20.10 -8.84 21.31
C ILE A 46 -19.05 -9.59 20.49
N TYR A 47 -19.20 -10.89 20.29
CA TYR A 47 -18.25 -11.66 19.48
C TYR A 47 -18.23 -11.23 18.01
N LEU A 48 -19.38 -10.90 17.43
CA LEU A 48 -19.45 -10.38 16.07
C LEU A 48 -18.78 -9.01 15.95
N ILE A 49 -18.96 -8.12 16.92
CA ILE A 49 -18.30 -6.82 16.96
C ILE A 49 -16.78 -7.02 17.08
N ILE A 50 -16.31 -7.84 18.02
CA ILE A 50 -14.88 -8.13 18.19
C ILE A 50 -14.32 -8.75 16.91
N GLY A 51 -15.01 -9.74 16.33
CA GLY A 51 -14.62 -10.39 15.08
C GLY A 51 -14.53 -9.41 13.92
N ALA A 52 -15.50 -8.51 13.78
CA ALA A 52 -15.48 -7.46 12.77
C ALA A 52 -14.33 -6.47 12.97
N PHE A 53 -14.05 -6.06 14.21
CA PHE A 53 -12.91 -5.18 14.52
C PHE A 53 -11.56 -5.85 14.27
N VAL A 54 -11.40 -7.13 14.64
CA VAL A 54 -10.16 -7.88 14.40
C VAL A 54 -9.96 -8.10 12.91
N ALA A 55 -11.00 -8.53 12.19
CA ALA A 55 -10.94 -8.72 10.75
C ALA A 55 -10.65 -7.40 10.02
N GLY A 56 -11.44 -6.36 10.28
CA GLY A 56 -11.25 -5.04 9.67
C GLY A 56 -9.91 -4.40 10.04
N GLY A 57 -9.50 -4.50 11.30
CA GLY A 57 -8.22 -4.02 11.80
C GLY A 57 -7.04 -4.74 11.18
N SER A 58 -7.13 -6.06 10.99
CA SER A 58 -6.07 -6.86 10.35
C SER A 58 -5.89 -6.48 8.88
N VAL A 59 -6.98 -6.28 8.13
CA VAL A 59 -6.95 -5.82 6.74
C VAL A 59 -6.38 -4.40 6.66
N GLY A 60 -6.84 -3.49 7.52
CA GLY A 60 -6.33 -2.13 7.58
C GLY A 60 -4.82 -2.09 7.88
N LEU A 61 -4.36 -2.86 8.86
CA LEU A 61 -2.95 -2.96 9.20
C LEU A 61 -2.13 -3.57 8.06
N PHE A 62 -2.64 -4.61 7.41
CA PHE A 62 -1.99 -5.24 6.26
C PHE A 62 -1.81 -4.26 5.09
N LEU A 63 -2.85 -3.48 4.76
CA LEU A 63 -2.78 -2.45 3.72
C LEU A 63 -1.78 -1.35 4.08
N LEU A 64 -1.76 -0.90 5.34
CA LEU A 64 -0.78 0.09 5.82
C LEU A 64 0.66 -0.43 5.76
N LEU A 65 0.88 -1.71 6.08
CA LEU A 65 2.19 -2.35 6.01
C LEU A 65 2.68 -2.48 4.57
N ILE A 66 1.80 -2.82 3.63
CA ILE A 66 2.13 -2.84 2.19
C ILE A 66 2.51 -1.45 1.72
N GLU A 67 1.72 -0.44 2.06
CA GLU A 67 2.00 0.95 1.70
C GLU A 67 3.35 1.39 2.27
N TYR A 68 3.61 1.13 3.55
CA TYR A 68 4.88 1.46 4.20
C TYR A 68 6.07 0.75 3.54
N ARG A 69 5.93 -0.54 3.22
CA ARG A 69 7.00 -1.31 2.56
C ARG A 69 7.27 -0.85 1.13
N ASN A 70 6.24 -0.37 0.43
CA ASN A 70 6.35 0.16 -0.92
C ASN A 70 6.79 1.63 -0.96
N ARG A 71 6.98 2.29 0.20
CA ARG A 71 7.50 3.66 0.21
C ARG A 71 8.91 3.68 -0.34
N LYS A 72 9.04 4.34 -1.49
CA LYS A 72 10.35 4.64 -2.08
C LYS A 72 11.22 5.37 -1.03
N PRO A 73 12.48 4.95 -0.83
CA PRO A 73 13.39 5.66 0.06
C PRO A 73 13.46 7.15 -0.31
N PRO A 74 13.47 8.06 0.68
CA PRO A 74 13.36 9.51 0.44
C PRO A 74 14.47 10.05 -0.49
N VAL A 75 15.66 9.45 -0.43
CA VAL A 75 16.78 9.75 -1.32
C VAL A 75 16.44 9.46 -2.78
N ILE A 76 15.83 8.31 -3.06
CA ILE A 76 15.47 7.90 -4.43
C ILE A 76 14.38 8.83 -4.97
N ALA A 77 13.35 9.09 -4.17
CA ALA A 77 12.27 9.99 -4.56
C ALA A 77 12.79 11.41 -4.85
N ALA A 78 13.72 11.93 -4.04
CA ALA A 78 14.32 13.24 -4.29
C ALA A 78 15.18 13.27 -5.56
N PHE A 79 15.97 12.23 -5.81
CA PHE A 79 16.74 12.13 -7.05
C PHE A 79 15.85 12.01 -8.30
N GLU A 80 14.74 11.26 -8.22
CA GLU A 80 13.73 11.20 -9.29
C GLU A 80 13.11 12.58 -9.56
N ARG A 81 12.84 13.37 -8.51
CA ARG A 81 12.35 14.76 -8.67
C ARG A 81 13.37 15.66 -9.37
N PHE A 82 14.66 15.52 -9.06
CA PHE A 82 15.73 16.19 -9.80
C PHE A 82 15.75 15.76 -11.28
N CYS A 83 15.67 14.46 -11.56
CA CYS A 83 15.61 13.96 -12.93
C CYS A 83 14.39 14.51 -13.70
N ALA A 84 13.23 14.61 -13.04
CA ALA A 84 12.02 15.19 -13.64
C ALA A 84 12.17 16.69 -13.92
N GLN A 85 12.89 17.42 -13.07
CA GLN A 85 13.23 18.83 -13.33
C GLN A 85 14.16 18.99 -14.53
N MET A 86 15.15 18.10 -14.68
CA MET A 86 16.03 18.07 -15.85
C MET A 86 15.31 17.65 -17.13
N ALA A 87 14.32 16.74 -17.04
CA ALA A 87 13.50 16.35 -18.17
C ALA A 87 12.70 17.53 -18.74
N ARG A 88 12.25 18.48 -17.88
CA ARG A 88 11.61 19.74 -18.33
C ARG A 88 12.56 20.65 -19.12
N GLN A 89 13.88 20.47 -18.96
CA GLN A 89 14.93 21.16 -19.71
C GLN A 89 15.38 20.37 -20.95
N GLY A 90 14.64 19.33 -21.34
CA GLY A 90 14.98 18.46 -22.47
C GLY A 90 16.04 17.39 -22.14
N LEU A 91 16.49 17.30 -20.89
CA LEU A 91 17.51 16.36 -20.43
C LEU A 91 16.89 15.23 -19.60
N THR A 92 16.24 14.29 -20.29
CA THR A 92 15.64 13.10 -19.65
C THR A 92 16.68 12.01 -19.42
N ARG A 93 16.87 11.57 -18.18
CA ARG A 93 17.78 10.45 -17.83
C ARG A 93 17.29 9.14 -18.45
N GLN A 94 18.20 8.40 -19.09
CA GLN A 94 17.87 7.10 -19.69
C GLN A 94 17.93 5.97 -18.64
N LEU A 95 17.22 4.87 -18.88
CA LEU A 95 17.13 3.76 -17.91
C LEU A 95 18.49 3.08 -17.68
N HIS A 96 19.30 2.96 -18.73
CA HIS A 96 20.64 2.37 -18.69
C HIS A 96 21.73 3.37 -18.26
N GLU A 97 21.37 4.64 -18.05
CA GLU A 97 22.31 5.72 -17.76
C GLU A 97 22.44 5.90 -16.24
N GLY A 98 23.67 5.71 -15.74
CA GLY A 98 24.03 5.96 -14.35
C GLY A 98 23.99 7.46 -14.01
N PRO A 99 23.95 7.82 -12.71
CA PRO A 99 23.99 9.23 -12.30
C PRO A 99 25.21 10.00 -12.82
N VAL A 100 26.37 9.34 -12.86
CA VAL A 100 27.64 9.95 -13.32
C VAL A 100 27.64 10.15 -14.83
N ASP A 101 27.14 9.18 -15.60
CA ASP A 101 27.02 9.30 -17.06
C ASP A 101 26.01 10.39 -17.44
N PHE A 102 24.89 10.45 -16.70
CA PHE A 102 23.91 11.52 -16.85
C PHE A 102 24.53 12.90 -16.60
N LEU A 103 25.38 13.03 -15.59
CA LEU A 103 26.12 14.28 -15.35
C LEU A 103 27.04 14.65 -16.53
N ALA A 104 27.75 13.66 -17.10
CA ALA A 104 28.62 13.90 -18.24
C ALA A 104 27.82 14.42 -19.45
N ARG A 105 26.64 13.86 -19.73
CA ARG A 105 25.74 14.35 -20.78
C ARG A 105 25.17 15.73 -20.47
N ILE A 106 24.78 15.98 -19.22
CA ILE A 106 24.35 17.32 -18.79
C ILE A 106 25.46 18.35 -19.02
N LYS A 107 26.71 18.02 -18.72
CA LYS A 107 27.86 18.89 -18.94
C LYS A 107 28.06 19.23 -20.42
N GLN A 108 27.81 18.28 -21.32
CA GLN A 108 27.89 18.53 -22.78
C GLN A 108 26.75 19.42 -23.26
N ALA A 109 25.52 19.20 -22.78
CA ALA A 109 24.35 19.94 -23.22
C ALA A 109 24.26 21.36 -22.62
N GLN A 110 24.63 21.53 -21.35
CA GLN A 110 24.57 22.80 -20.62
C GLN A 110 25.86 23.08 -19.84
N PRO A 111 26.97 23.44 -20.51
CA PRO A 111 28.26 23.67 -19.85
C PRO A 111 28.25 24.83 -18.84
N ALA A 112 27.37 25.82 -19.02
CA ALA A 112 27.27 26.97 -18.13
C ALA A 112 26.72 26.60 -16.75
N ASN A 113 25.75 25.68 -16.69
CA ASN A 113 24.95 25.43 -15.50
C ASN A 113 25.18 24.05 -14.85
N TYR A 114 25.98 23.18 -15.48
CA TYR A 114 26.17 21.79 -15.01
C TYR A 114 26.70 21.66 -13.57
N ARG A 115 27.34 22.70 -13.01
CA ARG A 115 27.87 22.70 -11.64
C ARG A 115 26.78 22.50 -10.59
N ASP A 116 25.59 23.04 -10.84
CA ASP A 116 24.44 22.86 -9.95
C ASP A 116 23.96 21.40 -9.99
N ALA A 117 23.87 20.83 -11.19
CA ALA A 117 23.53 19.42 -11.39
C ALA A 117 24.59 18.48 -10.78
N LYS A 118 25.88 18.84 -10.90
CA LYS A 118 26.99 18.11 -10.29
C LYS A 118 26.86 18.03 -8.78
N THR A 119 26.49 19.12 -8.13
CA THR A 119 26.31 19.17 -6.67
C THR A 119 25.24 18.17 -6.21
N VAL A 120 24.11 18.09 -6.93
CA VAL A 120 23.05 17.12 -6.64
C VAL A 120 23.51 15.68 -6.88
N ILE A 121 24.12 15.41 -8.03
CA ILE A 121 24.54 14.06 -8.43
C ILE A 121 25.64 13.52 -7.52
N ASP A 122 26.64 14.34 -7.18
CA ASP A 122 27.71 13.94 -6.27
C ASP A 122 27.17 13.62 -4.87
N ALA A 123 26.22 14.43 -4.38
CA ALA A 123 25.58 14.19 -3.09
C ALA A 123 24.77 12.88 -3.10
N TYR A 124 24.06 12.60 -4.19
CA TYR A 124 23.34 11.34 -4.38
C TYR A 124 24.29 10.14 -4.40
N VAL A 125 25.38 10.22 -5.17
CA VAL A 125 26.37 9.15 -5.27
C VAL A 125 27.01 8.87 -3.92
N LYS A 126 27.36 9.91 -3.16
CA LYS A 126 27.93 9.76 -1.80
C LYS A 126 26.96 9.04 -0.86
N ILE A 127 25.70 9.46 -0.81
CA ILE A 127 24.71 8.81 0.07
C ILE A 127 24.44 7.36 -0.35
N ARG A 128 24.37 7.07 -1.65
CA ARG A 128 23.93 5.76 -2.14
C ARG A 128 25.06 4.74 -2.22
N TYR A 129 26.28 5.17 -2.52
CA TYR A 129 27.40 4.28 -2.84
C TYR A 129 28.61 4.47 -1.92
N ALA A 130 28.61 5.45 -1.01
CA ALA A 130 29.66 5.62 -0.01
C ALA A 130 29.10 5.47 1.41
N PRO A 131 29.08 4.24 1.97
CA PRO A 131 28.55 3.95 3.31
C PRO A 131 29.24 4.74 4.43
N ALA A 132 30.51 5.11 4.22
CA ALA A 132 31.30 5.91 5.17
C ALA A 132 31.06 7.43 5.06
N SER A 133 30.16 7.89 4.20
CA SER A 133 29.90 9.32 4.05
C SER A 133 29.15 9.88 5.27
N LYS A 134 29.60 11.03 5.79
CA LYS A 134 28.91 11.77 6.86
C LYS A 134 27.68 12.54 6.37
N LEU A 135 27.32 12.40 5.08
CA LEU A 135 26.26 13.18 4.48
C LEU A 135 24.91 12.62 4.91
N SER A 136 24.12 13.43 5.62
CA SER A 136 22.79 12.99 6.06
C SER A 136 21.79 13.01 4.90
N VAL A 137 20.78 12.15 4.96
CA VAL A 137 19.63 12.17 4.05
C VAL A 137 18.99 13.57 4.05
N ALA A 138 18.89 14.23 5.20
CA ALA A 138 18.30 15.56 5.31
C ALA A 138 19.09 16.62 4.53
N ASP A 139 20.43 16.56 4.54
CA ASP A 139 21.28 17.49 3.79
C ASP A 139 21.11 17.32 2.29
N PHE A 140 21.04 16.08 1.81
CA PHE A 140 20.77 15.81 0.40
C PHE A 140 19.38 16.30 -0.03
N LEU A 141 18.35 16.08 0.79
CA LEU A 141 17.02 16.62 0.51
C LEU A 141 17.02 18.15 0.44
N ARG A 142 17.85 18.82 1.25
CA ARG A 142 18.02 20.28 1.20
C ARG A 142 18.67 20.72 -0.12
N VAL A 143 19.72 20.04 -0.56
CA VAL A 143 20.40 20.31 -1.84
C VAL A 143 19.44 20.16 -3.02
N VAL A 144 18.65 19.07 -3.06
CA VAL A 144 17.66 18.85 -4.14
C VAL A 144 16.55 19.90 -4.11
N ARG A 145 16.10 20.34 -2.93
CA ARG A 145 15.07 21.40 -2.81
C ARG A 145 15.59 22.78 -3.21
N ALA A 146 16.87 23.05 -2.97
CA ALA A 146 17.51 24.30 -3.36
C ALA A 146 17.82 24.36 -4.87
N PHE A 147 17.91 23.20 -5.53
CA PHE A 147 18.10 23.13 -6.97
C PHE A 147 16.92 23.82 -7.69
N ARG A 148 17.24 24.85 -8.46
CA ARG A 148 16.29 25.55 -9.32
C ARG A 148 16.54 25.17 -10.76
N VAL A 149 15.45 24.93 -11.47
CA VAL A 149 15.44 24.71 -12.91
C VAL A 149 16.05 25.94 -13.60
N TRP A 150 16.97 25.71 -14.54
CA TRP A 150 17.62 26.76 -15.32
C TRP A 150 16.57 27.51 -16.17
N ARG A 151 16.71 28.83 -16.26
CA ARG A 151 15.86 29.67 -17.11
C ARG A 151 16.59 29.99 -18.41
#